data_AF-A0A382U0R7-F1
#
_entry.id   AF-A0A382U0R7-F1
#
_cell.length_a   1.000
_cell.length_b   1.000
_cell.length_c   1.000
_cell.angle_alpha   90.00
_cell.angle_beta   90.00
_cell.angle_gamma   90.00
#
_symmetry.space_group_name_H-M   'P 1'
#
loop_
_entity.id
_entity.type
_entity.pdbx_description
1 polymer ?
#
loop_
_entity_poly.entity_id
_entity_poly.type
_entity_poly.pdbx_seq_one_letter_code
_entity_poly.pdbx_strand_id
1 'polypeptide(L)'
;MIRHYLVTGLIVFSSVLVLSFPAQVAYRWFAPNAVVLDGISGTFWTGTATEGMAGKAYIRDITWHLKPLDLLSGDLTFITSSKPPSGSIYTDVSLSLNGNLTLSKFSGNVPLDVVHLIFQQNGIRADLSFDFDRIILSNEFPVSVIGEMQIGNLYIPDLSAGVLGNFSANFRTNNNSIQGEFKDLSGVLQVKGLLS
;
A
#
# COMPACT_ATOMS: atom_id res chain seq x y z
N MET A 1 19.80 2.33 48.21
CA MET A 1 18.41 2.06 47.79
C MET A 1 17.89 3.07 46.77
N ILE A 2 18.00 4.39 46.96
CA ILE A 2 17.50 5.46 46.06
C ILE A 2 17.90 5.32 44.58
N ARG A 3 19.14 4.93 44.28
CA ARG A 3 19.62 4.76 42.88
C ARG A 3 18.87 3.68 42.09
N HIS A 4 18.42 2.61 42.74
CA HIS A 4 17.67 1.54 42.06
C HIS A 4 16.27 2.00 41.69
N TYR A 5 15.58 2.74 42.57
CA TYR A 5 14.27 3.32 42.29
C TYR A 5 14.31 4.35 41.16
N LEU A 6 15.38 5.14 41.06
CA LEU A 6 15.57 6.08 39.95
C LEU A 6 15.73 5.34 38.61
N VAL A 7 16.51 4.26 38.57
CA VAL A 7 16.69 3.46 37.35
C VAL A 7 15.39 2.76 36.96
N THR A 8 14.71 2.13 37.91
CA THR A 8 13.42 1.48 37.65
C THR A 8 12.38 2.51 37.19
N GLY A 9 12.30 3.67 37.83
CA GLY A 9 11.40 4.75 37.44
C GLY A 9 11.69 5.26 36.02
N LEU A 10 12.97 5.43 35.67
CA LEU A 10 13.38 5.84 34.33
C LEU A 10 13.01 4.81 33.27
N ILE A 11 13.23 3.51 33.54
CA ILE A 11 12.87 2.44 32.61
C ILE A 11 11.36 2.40 32.39
N VAL A 12 10.56 2.45 33.46
CA VAL A 12 9.09 2.44 33.37
C VAL A 12 8.60 3.67 32.60
N PHE A 13 9.13 4.85 32.91
CA PHE A 13 8.79 6.09 32.21
C PHE A 13 9.09 5.99 30.70
N SER A 14 10.30 5.56 30.35
CA SER A 14 10.70 5.39 28.94
C SER A 14 9.84 4.35 28.22
N SER A 15 9.52 3.22 28.86
CA SER A 15 8.64 2.20 28.28
C SER A 15 7.24 2.74 28.05
N VAL A 16 6.66 3.46 29.01
CA VAL A 16 5.34 4.09 28.84
C VAL A 16 5.38 5.11 27.71
N LEU A 17 6.43 5.92 27.62
CA LEU A 17 6.58 6.91 26.55
C LEU A 17 6.60 6.26 25.17
N VAL A 18 7.34 5.17 25.01
CA VAL A 18 7.43 4.41 23.75
C VAL A 18 6.09 3.74 23.43
N LEU A 19 5.45 3.10 24.41
CA LEU A 19 4.16 2.42 24.20
C LEU A 19 3.00 3.38 23.91
N SER A 20 3.03 4.58 24.50
CA SER A 20 2.03 5.64 24.29
C SER A 20 2.41 6.64 23.21
N PHE A 21 3.45 6.35 22.41
CA PHE A 21 3.95 7.27 21.40
C PHE A 21 2.83 7.66 20.41
N PRO A 22 2.39 8.94 20.37
CA PRO A 22 1.21 9.33 19.60
C PRO A 22 1.43 9.20 18.09
N ALA A 23 0.42 8.69 17.37
CA ALA A 23 0.49 8.52 15.91
C ALA A 23 0.75 9.84 15.17
N GLN A 24 0.15 10.94 15.62
CA GLN A 24 0.31 12.26 15.00
C GLN A 24 1.75 12.78 15.06
N VAL A 25 2.46 12.49 16.16
CA VAL A 25 3.86 12.89 16.33
C VAL A 25 4.74 12.03 15.42
N ALA A 26 4.51 10.72 15.42
CA ALA A 26 5.23 9.80 14.54
C ALA A 26 5.07 10.17 13.06
N TYR A 27 3.84 10.46 12.63
CA TYR A 27 3.55 10.88 11.26
C TYR A 27 4.33 12.14 10.87
N ARG A 28 4.36 13.18 11.73
CA ARG A 28 5.12 14.41 11.45
C ARG A 28 6.63 14.21 11.31
N TRP A 29 7.18 13.18 11.93
CA TRP A 29 8.63 12.94 11.93
C TRP A 29 9.07 11.96 10.85
N PHE A 30 8.22 10.99 10.51
CA PHE A 30 8.60 9.84 9.68
C PHE A 30 7.82 9.73 8.37
N ALA A 31 6.69 10.44 8.20
CA ALA A 31 5.91 10.31 6.99
C ALA A 31 6.65 10.91 5.78
N PRO A 32 6.73 10.19 4.66
CA PRO A 32 7.29 10.73 3.42
C PRO A 32 6.37 11.80 2.84
N ASN A 33 6.94 12.77 2.10
CA ASN A 33 6.20 13.87 1.48
C ASN A 33 5.09 13.42 0.51
N ALA A 34 5.17 12.19 0.00
CA ALA A 34 4.18 11.61 -0.89
C ALA A 34 2.93 11.08 -0.17
N VAL A 35 2.94 11.00 1.16
CA VAL A 35 1.83 10.48 1.97
C VAL A 35 1.28 11.61 2.82
N VAL A 36 0.04 12.00 2.54
CA VAL A 36 -0.71 12.99 3.32
C VAL A 36 -1.84 12.28 4.03
N LEU A 37 -1.89 12.31 5.37
CA LEU A 37 -2.96 11.73 6.17
C LEU A 37 -3.69 12.81 6.97
N ASP A 38 -5.01 12.68 7.10
CA ASP A 38 -5.84 13.52 7.95
C ASP A 38 -6.75 12.67 8.88
N GLY A 39 -7.19 13.27 9.99
CA GLY A 39 -7.99 12.58 11.00
C GLY A 39 -7.21 11.48 11.75
N ILE A 40 -5.90 11.64 11.91
CA ILE A 40 -5.02 10.66 12.57
C ILE A 40 -5.36 10.53 14.05
N SER A 41 -5.61 9.30 14.51
CA SER A 41 -5.91 8.93 15.89
C SER A 41 -5.18 7.66 16.32
N GLY A 42 -4.94 7.50 17.63
CA GLY A 42 -4.26 6.35 18.21
C GLY A 42 -2.75 6.53 18.42
N THR A 43 -2.03 5.42 18.48
CA THR A 43 -0.58 5.37 18.71
C THR A 43 0.16 5.01 17.43
N PHE A 44 1.47 5.21 17.44
CA PHE A 44 2.35 4.71 16.38
C PHE A 44 2.14 3.22 16.11
N TRP A 45 1.86 2.44 17.16
CA TRP A 45 1.66 1.00 17.07
C TRP A 45 0.30 0.62 16.49
N THR A 46 -0.77 1.26 16.95
CA THR A 46 -2.15 0.96 16.52
C THR A 46 -2.92 2.25 16.40
N GLY A 47 -3.46 2.51 15.22
CA GLY A 47 -4.20 3.74 14.98
C GLY A 47 -5.02 3.73 13.71
N THR A 48 -5.65 4.87 13.47
CA THR A 48 -6.53 5.10 12.34
C THR A 48 -6.31 6.48 11.75
N ALA A 49 -6.65 6.64 10.47
CA ALA A 49 -6.77 7.93 9.81
C ALA A 49 -8.05 7.96 8.99
N THR A 50 -8.77 9.08 9.01
CA THR A 50 -10.05 9.21 8.33
C THR A 50 -9.87 9.21 6.82
N GLU A 51 -8.86 9.92 6.34
CA GLU A 51 -8.55 10.05 4.93
C GLU A 51 -7.07 10.28 4.69
N GLY A 52 -6.65 10.07 3.45
CA GLY A 52 -5.30 10.36 3.04
C GLY A 52 -5.10 10.31 1.54
N MET A 53 -3.94 10.79 1.11
CA MET A 53 -3.44 10.71 -0.24
C MET A 53 -2.09 10.02 -0.23
N ALA A 54 -1.95 8.97 -1.03
CA ALA A 54 -0.66 8.36 -1.34
C ALA A 54 -0.34 8.68 -2.81
N GLY A 55 0.54 9.65 -3.04
CA GLY A 55 0.73 10.25 -4.36
C GLY A 55 -0.55 10.92 -4.84
N LYS A 56 -1.23 10.30 -5.81
CA LYS A 56 -2.53 10.76 -6.32
C LYS A 56 -3.71 9.90 -5.88
N ALA A 57 -3.45 8.76 -5.22
CA ALA A 57 -4.50 7.85 -4.79
C ALA A 57 -5.14 8.36 -3.50
N TYR A 58 -6.44 8.65 -3.55
CA TYR A 58 -7.23 9.01 -2.37
C TYR A 58 -7.72 7.75 -1.65
N ILE A 59 -7.43 7.66 -0.36
CA ILE A 59 -7.75 6.52 0.51
C ILE A 59 -8.51 7.01 1.75
N ARG A 60 -9.36 6.15 2.31
CA ARG A 60 -10.20 6.47 3.46
C ARG A 60 -10.23 5.31 4.46
N ASP A 61 -10.67 5.62 5.68
CA ASP A 61 -10.85 4.65 6.77
C ASP A 61 -9.61 3.77 6.94
N ILE A 62 -8.46 4.43 7.01
CA ILE A 62 -7.15 3.78 7.08
C ILE A 62 -6.97 3.28 8.51
N THR A 63 -6.54 2.04 8.64
CA THR A 63 -6.20 1.43 9.92
C THR A 63 -4.81 0.81 9.83
N TRP A 64 -4.05 0.87 10.91
CA TRP A 64 -2.77 0.16 11.02
C TRP A 64 -2.62 -0.44 12.41
N HIS A 65 -1.87 -1.54 12.45
CA HIS A 65 -1.43 -2.16 13.68
C HIS A 65 -0.08 -2.86 13.47
N LEU A 66 0.83 -2.65 14.42
CA LEU A 66 2.13 -3.28 14.43
C LEU A 66 1.98 -4.80 14.58
N LYS A 67 2.83 -5.56 13.88
CA LYS A 67 3.03 -6.99 14.09
C LYS A 67 4.32 -7.24 14.88
N PRO A 68 4.26 -7.39 16.23
CA PRO A 68 5.45 -7.33 17.08
C PRO A 68 6.43 -8.49 16.87
N LEU A 69 5.93 -9.66 16.43
CA LEU A 69 6.76 -10.84 16.21
C LEU A 69 7.77 -10.63 15.07
N ASP A 70 7.48 -9.76 14.11
CA ASP A 70 8.36 -9.50 12.97
C ASP A 70 9.60 -8.70 13.40
N LEU A 71 9.55 -7.99 14.54
CA LEU A 71 10.71 -7.31 15.12
C LEU A 71 11.83 -8.29 15.48
N LEU A 72 11.49 -9.56 15.81
CA LEU A 72 12.49 -10.60 16.10
C LEU A 72 13.30 -10.97 14.86
N SER A 73 12.74 -10.76 13.67
CA SER A 73 13.42 -10.95 12.39
C SER A 73 14.11 -9.67 11.89
N GLY A 74 14.02 -8.57 12.65
CA GLY A 74 14.55 -7.26 12.27
C GLY A 74 13.61 -6.45 11.37
N ASP A 75 12.35 -6.86 11.23
CA ASP A 75 11.39 -6.17 10.38
C ASP A 75 10.38 -5.39 11.22
N LEU A 76 10.19 -4.12 10.88
CA LEU A 76 9.12 -3.30 11.42
C LEU A 76 7.90 -3.43 10.50
N THR A 77 6.99 -4.35 10.83
CA THR A 77 5.81 -4.65 10.02
C THR A 77 4.53 -4.04 10.60
N PHE A 78 3.75 -3.38 9.75
CA PHE A 78 2.41 -2.91 10.02
C PHE A 78 1.40 -3.62 9.12
N ILE A 79 0.38 -4.20 9.71
CA ILE A 79 -0.78 -4.69 8.96
C ILE A 79 -1.70 -3.49 8.76
N THR A 80 -2.03 -3.18 7.51
CA THR A 80 -2.80 -2.00 7.13
C THR A 80 -4.02 -2.38 6.30
N SER A 81 -5.09 -1.61 6.47
CA SER A 81 -6.25 -1.70 5.59
C SER A 81 -6.86 -0.32 5.35
N SER A 82 -7.52 -0.14 4.21
CA SER A 82 -8.26 1.07 3.87
C SER A 82 -9.49 0.74 3.04
N LYS A 83 -10.48 1.63 3.08
CA LYS A 83 -11.75 1.53 2.34
C LYS A 83 -11.93 2.77 1.47
N PRO A 84 -11.25 2.87 0.32
CA PRO A 84 -11.53 3.94 -0.64
C PRO A 84 -13.01 3.90 -1.07
N PRO A 85 -13.54 4.98 -1.67
CA PRO A 85 -14.92 5.00 -2.14
C PRO A 85 -15.20 3.78 -3.02
N SER A 86 -16.17 2.96 -2.61
CA SER A 86 -16.58 1.72 -3.30
C SER A 86 -15.48 0.64 -3.47
N GLY A 87 -14.45 0.64 -2.62
CA GLY A 87 -13.35 -0.32 -2.71
C GLY A 87 -12.77 -0.74 -1.36
N SER A 88 -11.79 -1.64 -1.42
CA SER A 88 -11.01 -2.07 -0.25
C SER A 88 -9.56 -2.38 -0.64
N ILE A 89 -8.63 -2.08 0.27
CA ILE A 89 -7.21 -2.33 0.10
C ILE A 89 -6.67 -2.90 1.41
N TYR A 90 -5.87 -3.96 1.32
CA TYR A 90 -5.19 -4.62 2.44
C TYR A 90 -3.71 -4.77 2.09
N THR A 91 -2.82 -4.54 3.06
CA THR A 91 -1.39 -4.84 2.89
C THR A 91 -0.64 -4.87 4.21
N ASP A 92 0.34 -5.75 4.30
CA ASP A 92 1.37 -5.73 5.32
C ASP A 92 2.55 -4.88 4.80
N VAL A 93 2.84 -3.76 5.46
CA VAL A 93 3.94 -2.84 5.15
C VAL A 93 5.10 -3.12 6.09
N SER A 94 6.22 -3.62 5.58
CA SER A 94 7.41 -3.98 6.35
C SER A 94 8.61 -3.11 5.98
N LEU A 95 9.23 -2.48 6.97
CA LEU A 95 10.53 -1.83 6.83
C LEU A 95 11.61 -2.71 7.46
N SER A 96 12.56 -3.16 6.64
CA SER A 96 13.67 -4.01 7.08
C SER A 96 14.91 -3.19 7.44
N LEU A 97 15.83 -3.79 8.22
CA LEU A 97 17.06 -3.11 8.67
C LEU A 97 17.97 -2.59 7.53
N ASN A 98 17.89 -3.18 6.34
CA ASN A 98 18.66 -2.74 5.18
C ASN A 98 18.03 -1.54 4.45
N GLY A 99 16.90 -1.02 4.95
CA GLY A 99 16.17 0.10 4.35
C GLY A 99 15.20 -0.29 3.24
N ASN A 100 15.04 -1.58 2.93
CA ASN A 100 14.05 -2.02 1.95
C ASN A 100 12.65 -1.96 2.56
N LEU A 101 11.72 -1.41 1.79
CA LEU A 101 10.29 -1.41 2.07
C LEU A 101 9.66 -2.59 1.35
N THR A 102 8.95 -3.45 2.07
CA THR A 102 8.26 -4.60 1.48
C THR A 102 6.76 -4.45 1.72
N LEU A 103 5.98 -4.50 0.64
CA LEU A 103 4.53 -4.66 0.70
C LEU A 103 4.23 -6.14 0.49
N SER A 104 3.63 -6.80 1.47
CA SER A 104 3.19 -8.18 1.37
C SER A 104 1.68 -8.26 1.42
N LYS A 105 1.10 -9.27 0.75
CA LYS A 105 -0.35 -9.46 0.68
C LYS A 105 -1.09 -8.18 0.27
N PHE A 106 -0.51 -7.46 -0.68
CA PHE A 106 -1.08 -6.20 -1.16
C PHE A 106 -2.21 -6.53 -2.13
N SER A 107 -3.43 -6.51 -1.63
CA SER A 107 -4.61 -6.89 -2.39
C SER A 107 -5.72 -5.87 -2.23
N GLY A 108 -6.61 -5.83 -3.22
CA GLY A 108 -7.71 -4.91 -3.19
C GLY A 108 -8.57 -4.90 -4.44
N ASN A 109 -9.67 -4.19 -4.33
CA ASN A 109 -10.60 -3.90 -5.41
C ASN A 109 -10.95 -2.41 -5.35
N VAL A 110 -10.77 -1.70 -6.46
CA VAL A 110 -11.02 -0.26 -6.56
C VAL A 110 -11.66 0.04 -7.90
N PRO A 111 -12.88 0.61 -7.92
CA PRO A 111 -13.47 1.04 -9.18
C PRO A 111 -12.83 2.37 -9.61
N LEU A 112 -12.47 2.45 -10.89
CA LEU A 112 -11.76 3.56 -11.51
C LEU A 112 -12.69 4.75 -11.87
N ASP A 113 -14.00 4.60 -11.67
CA ASP A 113 -14.99 5.68 -11.69
C ASP A 113 -14.72 6.75 -10.60
N VAL A 114 -13.95 6.41 -9.56
CA VAL A 114 -13.48 7.36 -8.54
C VAL A 114 -12.19 8.10 -8.99
N VAL A 115 -11.52 7.60 -10.03
CA VAL A 115 -10.18 8.04 -10.46
C VAL A 115 -10.22 9.20 -11.48
N HIS A 116 -11.41 9.74 -11.78
CA HIS A 116 -11.57 10.97 -12.58
C HIS A 116 -10.71 12.15 -12.08
N LEU A 117 -10.41 12.19 -10.78
CA LEU A 117 -9.54 13.21 -10.16
C LEU A 117 -8.05 13.10 -10.56
N ILE A 118 -7.57 11.91 -10.95
CA ILE A 118 -6.14 11.62 -11.18
C ILE A 118 -5.73 11.92 -12.63
N PHE A 119 -6.58 11.57 -13.60
CA PHE A 119 -6.23 11.63 -15.03
C PHE A 119 -6.78 12.86 -15.76
N GLN A 120 -7.65 13.68 -15.14
CA GLN A 120 -8.35 14.79 -15.79
C GLN A 120 -9.09 14.39 -17.09
N GLN A 121 -9.22 13.09 -17.34
CA GLN A 121 -9.96 12.52 -18.47
C GLN A 121 -11.34 12.12 -17.96
N ASN A 122 -12.36 12.74 -18.54
CA ASN A 122 -13.74 12.46 -18.22
C ASN A 122 -14.12 11.08 -18.79
N GLY A 123 -14.73 10.23 -17.96
CA GLY A 123 -15.49 9.07 -18.43
C GLY A 123 -14.74 7.75 -18.58
N ILE A 124 -13.46 7.63 -18.22
CA ILE A 124 -12.82 6.31 -18.06
C ILE A 124 -13.53 5.55 -16.93
N ARG A 125 -13.94 4.31 -17.21
CA ARG A 125 -14.57 3.42 -16.22
C ARG A 125 -13.92 2.05 -16.29
N ALA A 126 -13.66 1.44 -15.15
CA ALA A 126 -13.11 0.09 -15.04
C ALA A 126 -13.15 -0.37 -13.57
N ASP A 127 -13.13 -1.67 -13.36
CA ASP A 127 -12.97 -2.29 -12.04
C ASP A 127 -11.54 -2.80 -11.90
N LEU A 128 -10.73 -2.19 -11.04
CA LEU A 128 -9.37 -2.67 -10.79
C LEU A 128 -9.40 -3.67 -9.63
N SER A 129 -8.91 -4.89 -9.85
CA SER A 129 -8.53 -5.80 -8.77
C SER A 129 -7.04 -6.10 -8.84
N PHE A 130 -6.43 -6.31 -7.69
CA PHE A 130 -5.03 -6.68 -7.61
C PHE A 130 -4.79 -7.60 -6.43
N ASP A 131 -3.83 -8.49 -6.59
CA ASP A 131 -3.34 -9.38 -5.55
C ASP A 131 -1.83 -9.59 -5.74
N PHE A 132 -1.05 -8.89 -4.93
CA PHE A 132 0.40 -8.97 -4.92
C PHE A 132 0.87 -9.67 -3.66
N ASP A 133 1.46 -10.85 -3.87
CA ASP A 133 2.14 -11.60 -2.81
C ASP A 133 3.23 -10.75 -2.16
N ARG A 134 4.04 -10.08 -3.01
CA ARG A 134 5.20 -9.31 -2.56
C ARG A 134 5.62 -8.25 -3.56
N ILE A 135 5.86 -7.05 -3.04
CA ILE A 135 6.55 -5.96 -3.73
C ILE A 135 7.69 -5.49 -2.82
N ILE A 136 8.93 -5.49 -3.32
CA ILE A 136 10.10 -4.98 -2.61
C ILE A 136 10.54 -3.70 -3.29
N LEU A 137 10.60 -2.63 -2.52
CA LEU A 137 11.16 -1.35 -2.94
C LEU A 137 12.52 -1.13 -2.26
N SER A 138 13.49 -0.71 -3.07
CA SER A 138 14.80 -0.26 -2.60
C SER A 138 15.02 1.15 -3.10
N ASN A 139 15.29 2.09 -2.19
CA ASN A 139 15.39 3.52 -2.49
C ASN A 139 14.18 4.04 -3.30
N GLU A 140 12.97 3.72 -2.88
CA GLU A 140 11.70 4.11 -3.53
C GLU A 140 11.40 3.47 -4.90
N PHE A 141 12.32 2.67 -5.45
CA PHE A 141 12.10 1.97 -6.72
C PHE A 141 11.76 0.48 -6.51
N PRO A 142 10.77 -0.06 -7.24
CA PRO A 142 10.46 -1.48 -7.18
C PRO A 142 11.61 -2.30 -7.76
N VAL A 143 12.18 -3.19 -6.95
CA VAL A 143 13.26 -4.13 -7.35
C VAL A 143 12.76 -5.57 -7.45
N SER A 144 11.60 -5.87 -6.87
CA SER A 144 10.93 -7.15 -7.01
C SER A 144 9.43 -6.99 -6.89
N VAL A 145 8.69 -7.65 -7.76
CA VAL A 145 7.22 -7.69 -7.81
C VAL A 145 6.81 -9.12 -8.15
N ILE A 146 5.87 -9.66 -7.36
CA ILE A 146 5.21 -10.95 -7.57
C ILE A 146 3.72 -10.73 -7.29
N GLY A 147 2.88 -11.01 -8.28
CA GLY A 147 1.44 -10.88 -8.13
C GLY A 147 0.70 -10.78 -9.45
N GLU A 148 -0.58 -10.42 -9.36
CA GLU A 148 -1.43 -10.17 -10.51
C GLU A 148 -2.31 -8.94 -10.30
N MET A 149 -2.74 -8.40 -11.44
CA MET A 149 -3.69 -7.30 -11.54
C MET A 149 -4.70 -7.64 -12.61
N GLN A 150 -5.96 -7.29 -12.40
CA GLN A 150 -7.02 -7.45 -13.37
C GLN A 150 -7.78 -6.13 -13.51
N ILE A 151 -8.15 -5.81 -14.74
CA ILE A 151 -8.96 -4.67 -15.09
C ILE A 151 -10.24 -5.22 -15.71
N GLY A 152 -11.36 -5.05 -15.03
CA GLY A 152 -12.68 -5.41 -15.50
C GLY A 152 -13.38 -4.23 -16.18
N ASN A 153 -14.26 -4.53 -17.13
CA ASN A 153 -15.20 -3.57 -17.73
C ASN A 153 -14.54 -2.27 -18.23
N LEU A 154 -13.34 -2.36 -18.81
CA LEU A 154 -12.61 -1.17 -19.25
C LEU A 154 -13.40 -0.42 -20.32
N TYR A 155 -13.67 0.85 -20.08
CA TYR A 155 -14.36 1.74 -20.99
C TYR A 155 -13.59 3.05 -21.08
N ILE A 156 -13.20 3.42 -22.29
CA ILE A 156 -12.48 4.66 -22.58
C ILE A 156 -13.26 5.37 -23.69
N PRO A 157 -13.96 6.49 -23.39
CA PRO A 157 -14.85 7.17 -24.33
C PRO A 157 -14.16 7.57 -25.63
N ASP A 158 -12.90 8.01 -25.55
CA ASP A 158 -12.12 8.48 -26.70
C ASP A 158 -11.65 7.35 -27.62
N LEU A 159 -11.66 6.11 -27.13
CA LEU A 159 -11.22 4.93 -27.88
C LEU A 159 -12.40 4.10 -28.41
N SER A 160 -13.53 4.05 -27.69
CA SER A 160 -14.67 3.23 -28.07
C SER A 160 -15.99 3.75 -27.47
N ALA A 161 -17.07 3.59 -28.24
CA ALA A 161 -18.43 3.82 -27.77
C ALA A 161 -18.94 2.72 -26.80
N GLY A 162 -18.21 1.62 -26.65
CA GLY A 162 -18.55 0.48 -25.78
C GLY A 162 -17.38 0.01 -24.91
N VAL A 163 -17.66 -0.96 -24.03
CA VAL A 163 -16.65 -1.58 -23.15
C VAL A 163 -15.59 -2.27 -24.02
N LEU A 164 -14.32 -1.95 -23.77
CA LEU A 164 -13.13 -2.50 -24.44
C LEU A 164 -12.85 -3.94 -24.02
N GLY A 165 -13.20 -4.32 -22.80
CA GLY A 165 -13.09 -5.70 -22.31
C GLY A 165 -12.48 -5.80 -20.92
N ASN A 166 -12.03 -7.02 -20.59
CA ASN A 166 -11.35 -7.35 -19.34
C ASN A 166 -9.91 -7.75 -19.64
N PHE A 167 -8.96 -7.32 -18.81
CA PHE A 167 -7.53 -7.55 -19.00
C PHE A 167 -6.92 -8.10 -17.71
N SER A 168 -5.87 -8.91 -17.83
CA SER A 168 -5.05 -9.38 -16.72
C SER A 168 -3.58 -9.12 -17.00
N ALA A 169 -2.83 -8.79 -15.96
CA ALA A 169 -1.39 -8.68 -15.96
C ALA A 169 -0.82 -9.52 -14.81
N ASN A 170 0.09 -10.45 -15.12
CA ASN A 170 0.83 -11.21 -14.13
C ASN A 170 2.26 -10.67 -14.04
N PHE A 171 2.70 -10.32 -12.84
CA PHE A 171 4.01 -9.74 -12.58
C PHE A 171 4.88 -10.73 -11.84
N ARG A 172 6.10 -10.96 -12.35
CA ARG A 172 7.11 -11.78 -11.69
C ARG A 172 8.48 -11.19 -11.90
N THR A 173 9.30 -11.24 -10.87
CA THR A 173 10.71 -10.86 -10.99
C THR A 173 11.56 -12.10 -11.29
N ASN A 174 12.35 -12.03 -12.34
CA ASN A 174 13.28 -13.07 -12.75
C ASN A 174 14.62 -12.44 -13.14
N ASN A 175 15.74 -12.99 -12.65
CA ASN A 175 17.08 -12.47 -12.92
C ASN A 175 17.22 -10.95 -12.70
N ASN A 176 16.68 -10.42 -11.60
CA ASN A 176 16.66 -8.99 -11.26
C ASN A 176 15.93 -8.09 -12.28
N SER A 177 15.11 -8.68 -13.16
CA SER A 177 14.20 -7.95 -14.05
C SER A 177 12.76 -8.21 -13.67
N ILE A 178 11.95 -7.16 -13.59
CA ILE A 178 10.51 -7.28 -13.38
C ILE A 178 9.87 -7.57 -14.73
N GLN A 179 9.21 -8.71 -14.88
CA GLN A 179 8.51 -9.11 -16.10
C GLN A 179 7.01 -9.05 -15.84
N GLY A 180 6.26 -8.45 -16.78
CA GLY A 180 4.80 -8.43 -16.76
C GLY A 180 4.25 -9.17 -17.98
N GLU A 181 3.41 -10.19 -17.80
CA GLU A 181 2.67 -10.85 -18.89
C GLU A 181 1.24 -10.32 -18.93
N PHE A 182 0.82 -9.77 -20.07
CA PHE A 182 -0.52 -9.21 -20.27
C PHE A 182 -1.40 -10.16 -21.08
N LYS A 183 -2.70 -10.23 -20.74
CA LYS A 183 -3.70 -11.06 -21.42
C LYS A 183 -5.03 -10.33 -21.51
N ASP A 184 -5.64 -10.37 -22.69
CA ASP A 184 -7.06 -10.05 -22.86
C ASP A 184 -7.88 -11.27 -22.39
N LEU A 185 -8.82 -11.04 -21.46
CA LEU A 185 -9.69 -12.08 -20.90
C LEU A 185 -11.02 -12.19 -21.66
N SER A 186 -11.33 -11.25 -22.56
CA SER A 186 -12.63 -11.12 -23.23
C SER A 186 -12.58 -11.15 -24.76
N GLY A 187 -11.39 -11.06 -25.37
CA GLY A 187 -11.22 -10.86 -26.81
C GLY A 187 -10.03 -11.56 -27.49
N VAL A 188 -10.12 -11.66 -28.82
CA VAL A 188 -9.34 -12.47 -29.78
C VAL A 188 -7.86 -12.04 -29.94
N LEU A 189 -7.39 -11.04 -29.18
CA LEU A 189 -6.06 -10.45 -29.33
C LEU A 189 -5.13 -10.86 -28.18
N GLN A 190 -4.15 -11.70 -28.49
CA GLN A 190 -3.03 -12.00 -27.59
C GLN A 190 -1.99 -10.89 -27.66
N VAL A 191 -2.01 -9.97 -26.70
CA VAL A 191 -0.95 -8.95 -26.55
C VAL A 191 0.05 -9.44 -25.50
N LYS A 192 1.17 -10.01 -25.94
CA LYS A 192 2.33 -10.30 -25.07
C LYS A 192 3.30 -9.14 -25.13
N GLY A 193 3.56 -8.49 -23.99
CA GLY A 193 4.61 -7.49 -23.84
C GLY A 193 5.57 -7.89 -22.72
N LEU A 194 6.80 -7.39 -22.77
CA LEU A 194 7.76 -7.43 -21.66
C LEU A 194 8.09 -5.98 -21.32
N LEU A 195 7.89 -5.58 -20.06
CA LEU A 195 8.47 -4.35 -19.52
C LEU A 195 9.83 -4.74 -18.93
N SER A 196 10.89 -3.99 -19.27
CA SER A 196 12.26 -4.18 -18.77
C SER A 196 12.81 -2.86 -18.27
#